data_AF-A0A1G3T887-F1
#
_entry.id   AF-A0A1G3T887-F1
#
_cell.length_a   1.000
_cell.length_b   1.000
_cell.length_c   1.000
_cell.angle_alpha   90.00
_cell.angle_beta   90.00
_cell.angle_gamma   90.00
#
_symmetry.space_group_name_H-M   'P 1'
#
loop_
_entity.id
_entity.type
_entity.pdbx_description
1 polymer ?
#
loop_
_entity_poly.entity_id
_entity_poly.type
_entity_poly.pdbx_seq_one_letter_code
_entity_poly.pdbx_strand_id
1 'polypeptide(L)'
;MNYFWSFLFLTLSLNAAYNPFFREPVKPKKAPAATSEVRPMPLPPLLAPPSLPAAKSVFDLSQLVYNCFLETEKGKFILLKIGSNTVVLKEGDPFYANNTKYFIRNITSNYITVDDAGRTQTIYFTTGDR
;
A
#
# COMPACT_ATOMS: atom_id res chain seq x y z
N MET A 1 35.15 -22.32 19.72
CA MET A 1 34.56 -21.02 20.12
C MET A 1 33.92 -20.36 18.90
N ASN A 2 32.62 -20.08 18.96
CA ASN A 2 31.82 -19.56 17.82
C ASN A 2 31.83 -18.02 17.79
N TYR A 3 32.88 -17.43 17.21
CA TYR A 3 33.04 -15.97 17.08
C TYR A 3 32.12 -15.30 16.03
N PHE A 4 31.40 -16.10 15.25
CA PHE A 4 30.53 -15.62 14.17
C PHE A 4 29.38 -14.75 14.70
N TRP A 5 28.77 -15.14 15.81
CA TRP A 5 27.65 -14.41 16.42
C TRP A 5 28.11 -13.06 16.98
N SER A 6 29.29 -13.02 17.59
CA SER A 6 29.89 -11.78 18.11
C SER A 6 30.13 -10.75 16.99
N PHE A 7 30.56 -11.22 15.82
CA PHE A 7 30.81 -10.36 14.66
C PHE A 7 29.50 -9.82 14.05
N LEU A 8 28.44 -10.63 14.01
CA LEU A 8 27.12 -10.22 13.52
C LEU A 8 26.48 -9.14 14.41
N PHE A 9 26.62 -9.24 15.74
CA PHE A 9 26.10 -8.22 16.66
C PHE A 9 26.90 -6.90 16.59
N LEU A 10 28.20 -6.98 16.31
CA LEU A 10 29.04 -5.79 16.17
C LEU A 10 28.68 -5.00 14.90
N THR A 11 28.38 -5.68 13.78
CA THR A 11 28.04 -4.99 12.52
C THR A 11 26.63 -4.40 12.52
N LEU A 12 25.67 -5.01 13.22
CA LEU A 12 24.32 -4.42 13.36
C LEU A 12 24.31 -3.15 14.21
N SER A 13 25.10 -3.09 15.28
CA SER A 13 25.16 -1.93 16.17
C SER A 13 25.83 -0.70 15.51
N LEU A 14 26.79 -0.91 14.61
CA LEU A 14 27.41 0.16 13.82
C LEU A 14 26.46 0.79 12.80
N ASN A 15 25.50 0.02 12.24
CA ASN A 15 24.50 0.55 11.30
C ASN A 15 23.38 1.34 11.99
N ALA A 16 22.98 0.97 13.22
CA ALA A 16 21.95 1.70 13.95
C ALA A 16 22.40 3.12 14.38
N ALA A 17 23.71 3.35 14.51
CA ALA A 17 24.29 4.65 14.86
C ALA A 17 24.50 5.58 13.66
N TYR A 18 24.28 5.11 12.43
CA TYR A 18 24.49 5.88 11.20
C TYR A 18 23.16 6.18 10.50
N ASN A 19 22.29 6.97 11.16
CA ASN A 19 21.14 7.58 10.50
C ASN A 19 21.49 9.01 10.06
N PRO A 20 21.74 9.25 8.75
CA PRO A 20 22.13 10.57 8.25
C PRO A 20 20.97 11.57 8.21
N PHE A 21 19.72 11.16 8.48
CA PHE A 21 18.54 12.04 8.34
C PHE A 21 18.25 12.94 9.55
N PHE A 22 18.99 12.83 10.67
CA PHE A 22 18.75 13.65 11.88
C PHE A 22 20.01 14.36 12.38
N ARG A 23 20.90 14.78 11.48
CA ARG A 23 22.03 15.66 11.83
C ARG A 23 21.76 17.09 11.38
N GLU A 24 20.87 17.77 12.07
CA GLU A 24 20.83 19.23 12.04
C GLU A 24 21.24 19.79 13.41
N PRO A 25 22.36 20.54 13.49
CA PRO A 25 22.72 21.26 14.69
C PRO A 25 21.79 22.48 14.83
N VAL A 26 20.85 22.41 15.76
CA VAL A 26 20.02 23.56 16.14
C VAL A 26 20.92 24.61 16.79
N LYS A 27 21.30 25.64 16.03
CA LYS A 27 21.93 26.85 16.56
C LYS A 27 20.91 27.61 17.41
N PRO A 28 21.23 28.04 18.65
CA PRO A 28 20.34 28.91 19.40
C PRO A 28 20.39 30.32 18.79
N LYS A 29 19.32 30.71 18.10
CA LYS A 29 19.17 32.08 17.58
C LYS A 29 18.64 32.99 18.70
N LYS A 30 19.54 33.84 19.19
CA LYS A 30 19.27 34.97 20.11
C LYS A 30 18.15 35.85 19.54
N ALA A 31 17.13 36.12 20.33
CA ALA A 31 16.06 37.05 19.99
C ALA A 31 16.50 38.50 20.25
N PRO A 32 16.22 39.45 19.34
CA PRO A 32 16.07 40.85 19.70
C PRO A 32 14.58 41.23 19.75
N ALA A 33 14.36 42.22 20.60
CA ALA A 33 13.09 42.66 21.14
C ALA A 33 12.16 43.33 20.12
N ALA A 34 10.90 43.39 20.54
CA ALA A 34 9.75 43.95 19.87
C ALA A 34 9.90 45.43 19.49
N THR A 35 9.31 45.79 18.35
CA THR A 35 8.66 47.09 18.18
C THR A 35 7.29 46.86 17.56
N SER A 36 6.28 47.21 18.34
CA SER A 36 4.87 47.27 17.98
C SER A 36 4.65 48.38 16.95
N GLU A 37 3.97 48.07 15.84
CA GLU A 37 3.07 49.04 15.23
C GLU A 37 1.89 48.29 14.58
N VAL A 38 0.78 48.30 15.31
CA VAL A 38 -0.51 47.75 14.90
C VAL A 38 -1.09 48.67 13.83
N ARG A 39 -1.15 48.19 12.59
CA ARG A 39 -2.12 48.67 11.60
C ARG A 39 -3.01 47.49 11.20
N PRO A 40 -4.34 47.57 11.34
CA PRO A 40 -5.22 46.51 10.88
C PRO A 40 -5.24 46.53 9.34
N MET A 41 -4.54 45.58 8.73
CA MET A 41 -4.58 45.33 7.30
C MET A 41 -5.81 44.48 6.98
N PRO A 42 -6.65 44.83 5.99
CA PRO A 42 -7.81 44.04 5.64
C PRO A 42 -7.34 42.67 5.12
N LEU A 43 -7.92 41.58 5.65
CA LEU A 43 -7.59 40.22 5.20
C LEU A 43 -7.90 40.10 3.69
N PRO A 44 -6.94 39.64 2.87
CA PRO A 44 -7.24 39.25 1.51
C PRO A 44 -8.20 38.04 1.54
N PRO A 45 -9.19 37.98 0.63
CA PRO A 45 -10.06 36.82 0.53
C PRO A 45 -9.19 35.59 0.26
N LEU A 46 -9.24 34.62 1.19
CA LEU A 46 -8.62 33.32 1.04
C LEU A 46 -9.21 32.66 -0.20
N LEU A 47 -8.50 32.73 -1.32
CA LEU A 47 -8.72 31.84 -2.46
C LEU A 47 -8.64 30.42 -1.91
N ALA A 48 -9.80 29.74 -1.90
CA ALA A 48 -9.85 28.34 -1.50
C ALA A 48 -8.82 27.58 -2.33
N PRO A 49 -7.99 26.72 -1.70
CA PRO A 49 -6.99 25.97 -2.43
C PRO A 49 -7.65 25.16 -3.54
N PRO A 50 -7.04 25.06 -4.73
CA PRO A 50 -7.62 24.30 -5.83
C PRO A 50 -7.82 22.86 -5.36
N SER A 51 -9.07 22.42 -5.30
CA SER A 51 -9.39 21.03 -5.03
C SER A 51 -8.95 20.22 -6.24
N LEU A 52 -7.74 19.67 -6.18
CA LEU A 52 -7.29 18.64 -7.11
C LEU A 52 -8.35 17.52 -7.10
N PRO A 53 -8.95 17.17 -8.25
CA PRO A 53 -9.74 15.96 -8.32
C PRO A 53 -8.77 14.80 -8.15
N ALA A 54 -8.64 14.29 -6.92
CA ALA A 54 -7.96 13.04 -6.63
C ALA A 54 -8.83 11.88 -7.13
N ALA A 55 -8.96 11.77 -8.46
CA ALA A 55 -9.52 10.60 -9.09
C ALA A 55 -8.51 9.46 -8.93
N LYS A 56 -8.49 8.83 -7.74
CA LYS A 56 -7.90 7.50 -7.61
C LYS A 56 -8.71 6.60 -8.54
N SER A 57 -8.07 6.09 -9.59
CA SER A 57 -8.69 5.08 -10.46
C SER A 57 -8.92 3.83 -9.63
N VAL A 58 -10.10 3.72 -9.03
CA VAL A 58 -10.54 2.48 -8.37
C VAL A 58 -10.61 1.43 -9.47
N PHE A 59 -9.77 0.41 -9.37
CA PHE A 59 -9.85 -0.72 -10.28
C PHE A 59 -11.17 -1.42 -10.04
N ASP A 60 -11.96 -1.56 -11.09
CA ASP A 60 -13.21 -2.29 -10.99
C ASP A 60 -12.89 -3.79 -10.95
N LEU A 61 -13.05 -4.40 -9.78
CA LEU A 61 -12.84 -5.82 -9.56
C LEU A 61 -13.80 -6.68 -10.41
N SER A 62 -14.84 -6.09 -11.01
CA SER A 62 -15.69 -6.74 -12.02
C SER A 62 -14.91 -7.15 -13.29
N GLN A 63 -13.76 -6.54 -13.55
CA GLN A 63 -12.88 -6.89 -14.68
C GLN A 63 -12.06 -8.16 -14.45
N LEU A 64 -12.07 -8.71 -13.24
CA LEU A 64 -11.42 -9.96 -12.93
C LEU A 64 -12.27 -11.12 -13.43
N VAL A 65 -11.68 -11.98 -14.24
CA VAL A 65 -12.35 -13.19 -14.72
C VAL A 65 -11.82 -14.39 -13.94
N TYR A 66 -12.71 -15.02 -13.18
CA TYR A 66 -12.42 -16.24 -12.44
C TYR A 66 -12.73 -17.45 -13.32
N ASN A 67 -11.68 -18.08 -13.86
CA ASN A 67 -11.81 -19.08 -14.92
C ASN A 67 -11.83 -20.53 -14.44
N CYS A 68 -11.14 -20.84 -13.33
CA CYS A 68 -10.96 -22.23 -12.93
C CYS A 68 -10.67 -22.34 -11.43
N PHE A 69 -11.29 -23.34 -10.81
CA PHE A 69 -11.09 -23.78 -9.44
C PHE A 69 -10.36 -25.11 -9.43
N LEU A 70 -9.34 -25.26 -8.57
CA LEU A 70 -8.70 -26.54 -8.32
C LEU A 70 -8.53 -26.77 -6.82
N GLU A 71 -9.09 -27.86 -6.32
CA GLU A 71 -8.91 -28.30 -4.94
C GLU A 71 -8.05 -29.56 -4.91
N THR A 72 -7.01 -29.54 -4.07
CA THR A 72 -6.08 -30.65 -3.88
C THR A 72 -5.76 -30.83 -2.41
N GLU A 73 -5.08 -31.91 -2.04
CA GLU A 73 -4.54 -32.11 -0.68
C GLU A 73 -3.60 -30.98 -0.22
N LYS A 74 -3.02 -30.22 -1.17
CA LYS A 74 -2.14 -29.09 -0.90
C LYS A 74 -2.89 -27.77 -0.69
N GLY A 75 -4.20 -27.75 -0.89
CA GLY A 75 -5.05 -26.58 -0.75
C GLY A 75 -5.84 -26.25 -2.02
N LYS A 76 -6.46 -25.07 -1.99
CA LYS A 76 -7.32 -24.52 -3.04
C LYS A 76 -6.58 -23.50 -3.89
N PHE A 77 -6.72 -23.63 -5.19
CA PHE A 77 -6.09 -22.79 -6.19
C PHE A 77 -7.13 -22.24 -7.15
N ILE A 78 -6.85 -21.06 -7.67
CA ILE A 78 -7.65 -20.41 -8.71
C ILE A 78 -6.79 -20.01 -9.89
N LEU A 79 -7.41 -20.02 -11.07
CA LEU A 79 -6.90 -19.35 -12.24
C LEU A 79 -7.67 -18.02 -12.41
N LEU A 80 -6.98 -16.91 -12.20
CA LEU A 80 -7.53 -15.57 -12.29
C LEU A 80 -6.95 -14.85 -13.52
N LYS A 81 -7.81 -14.32 -14.39
CA LYS A 81 -7.40 -13.46 -15.51
C LYS A 81 -7.56 -12.00 -15.11
N ILE A 82 -6.46 -11.27 -15.19
CA ILE A 82 -6.35 -9.84 -14.85
C ILE A 82 -5.92 -9.11 -16.13
N GLY A 83 -6.88 -8.52 -16.83
CA GLY A 83 -6.65 -7.98 -18.17
C GLY A 83 -6.22 -9.07 -19.15
N SER A 84 -5.02 -8.95 -19.72
CA SER A 84 -4.44 -9.96 -20.63
C SER A 84 -3.65 -11.06 -19.91
N ASN A 85 -3.34 -10.88 -18.63
CA ASN A 85 -2.51 -11.81 -17.88
C ASN A 85 -3.36 -12.86 -17.17
N THR A 86 -2.88 -14.10 -17.15
CA THR A 86 -3.49 -15.18 -16.39
C THR A 86 -2.52 -15.61 -15.30
N VAL A 87 -3.00 -15.66 -14.06
CA VAL A 87 -2.20 -15.99 -12.88
C VAL A 87 -2.88 -17.08 -12.06
N VAL A 88 -2.08 -18.00 -11.55
CA VAL A 88 -2.52 -19.01 -10.58
C VAL A 88 -2.24 -18.48 -9.19
N LEU A 89 -3.25 -18.50 -8.33
CA LEU A 89 -3.17 -17.98 -6.98
C LEU A 89 -3.79 -18.97 -6.00
N LYS A 90 -3.28 -19.02 -4.77
CA LYS A 90 -3.91 -19.72 -3.64
C LYS A 90 -4.45 -18.74 -2.60
N GLU A 91 -5.15 -19.27 -1.62
CA GLU A 91 -5.60 -18.50 -0.46
C GLU A 91 -4.41 -17.86 0.27
N GLY A 92 -4.54 -16.58 0.61
CA GLY A 92 -3.50 -15.76 1.23
C GLY A 92 -2.50 -15.13 0.25
N ASP A 93 -2.49 -15.54 -1.02
CA ASP A 93 -1.59 -14.95 -2.00
C ASP A 93 -2.00 -13.51 -2.34
N PRO A 94 -1.02 -12.60 -2.48
CA PRO A 94 -1.26 -11.28 -3.01
C PRO A 94 -1.29 -11.28 -4.53
N PHE A 95 -2.14 -10.45 -5.11
CA PHE A 95 -2.08 -10.10 -6.53
C PHE A 95 -2.19 -8.59 -6.72
N TYR A 96 -1.75 -8.12 -7.88
CA TYR A 96 -1.79 -6.70 -8.23
C TYR A 96 -2.72 -6.47 -9.39
N ALA A 97 -3.63 -5.51 -9.24
CA ALA A 97 -4.45 -5.00 -10.33
C ALA A 97 -4.45 -3.46 -10.27
N ASN A 98 -4.11 -2.82 -11.40
CA ASN A 98 -4.00 -1.36 -11.53
C ASN A 98 -3.20 -0.70 -10.37
N ASN A 99 -1.99 -1.20 -10.11
CA ASN A 99 -1.10 -0.75 -9.03
C ASN A 99 -1.67 -0.87 -7.61
N THR A 100 -2.79 -1.54 -7.42
CA THR A 100 -3.37 -1.83 -6.10
C THR A 100 -3.11 -3.28 -5.76
N LYS A 101 -2.69 -3.54 -4.51
CA LYS A 101 -2.43 -4.87 -3.99
C LYS A 101 -3.68 -5.41 -3.33
N TYR A 102 -4.07 -6.62 -3.72
CA TYR A 102 -5.21 -7.35 -3.19
C TYR A 102 -4.76 -8.67 -2.60
N PHE A 103 -5.54 -9.23 -1.69
CA PHE A 103 -5.27 -10.55 -1.10
C PHE A 103 -6.47 -11.47 -1.26
N ILE A 104 -6.22 -12.73 -1.62
CA ILE A 104 -7.28 -13.73 -1.63
C ILE A 104 -7.53 -14.21 -0.20
N ARG A 105 -8.78 -14.10 0.25
CA ARG A 105 -9.21 -14.53 1.58
C ARG A 105 -9.88 -15.89 1.62
N ASN A 106 -10.57 -16.25 0.54
CA ASN A 106 -11.24 -17.55 0.43
C ASN A 106 -11.44 -17.87 -1.05
N ILE A 107 -11.37 -19.16 -1.34
CA ILE A 107 -11.58 -19.72 -2.66
C ILE A 107 -12.66 -20.80 -2.55
N THR A 108 -13.66 -20.71 -3.43
CA THR A 108 -14.68 -21.74 -3.61
C THR A 108 -14.85 -22.06 -5.09
N SER A 109 -15.59 -23.12 -5.41
CA SER A 109 -15.92 -23.47 -6.80
C SER A 109 -16.70 -22.38 -7.54
N ASN A 110 -17.40 -21.51 -6.81
CA ASN A 110 -18.39 -20.58 -7.39
C ASN A 110 -18.00 -19.12 -7.22
N TYR A 111 -17.13 -18.80 -6.27
CA TYR A 111 -16.69 -17.44 -5.98
C TYR A 111 -15.37 -17.41 -5.24
N ILE A 112 -14.73 -16.25 -5.27
CA ILE A 112 -13.58 -15.91 -4.44
C ILE A 112 -13.92 -14.69 -3.60
N THR A 113 -13.34 -14.59 -2.41
CA THR A 113 -13.38 -13.35 -1.63
C THR A 113 -12.00 -12.72 -1.62
N VAL A 114 -11.96 -11.43 -1.94
CA VAL A 114 -10.75 -10.64 -2.07
C VAL A 114 -10.79 -9.52 -1.04
N ASP A 115 -9.67 -9.26 -0.38
CA ASP A 115 -9.51 -8.10 0.49
C ASP A 115 -8.91 -6.92 -0.29
N ASP A 116 -9.67 -5.83 -0.31
CA ASP A 116 -9.35 -4.53 -0.88
C ASP A 116 -9.21 -3.51 0.25
N ALA A 117 -7.97 -3.31 0.71
CA ALA A 117 -7.63 -2.33 1.75
C ALA A 117 -8.52 -2.42 3.02
N GLY A 118 -8.88 -3.64 3.45
CA GLY A 118 -9.71 -3.90 4.63
C GLY A 118 -11.19 -4.10 4.32
N ARG A 119 -11.60 -4.01 3.05
CA ARG A 119 -12.96 -4.34 2.58
C ARG A 119 -12.93 -5.69 1.88
N THR A 120 -13.75 -6.62 2.35
CA THR A 120 -13.91 -7.91 1.67
C THR A 120 -14.92 -7.77 0.53
N GLN A 121 -14.50 -8.10 -0.68
CA GLN A 121 -15.34 -8.13 -1.88
C GLN A 121 -15.46 -9.57 -2.38
N THR A 122 -16.62 -9.92 -2.92
CA THR A 122 -16.88 -11.26 -3.46
C THR A 122 -16.95 -11.19 -4.98
N ILE A 123 -16.21 -12.06 -5.66
CA ILE A 123 -16.17 -12.15 -7.12
C ILE A 123 -16.66 -13.55 -7.48
N TYR A 124 -17.74 -13.61 -8.26
CA TYR A 124 -18.32 -14.87 -8.69
C TYR A 124 -17.58 -15.44 -9.90
N PHE A 125 -17.75 -16.74 -10.12
CA PHE A 125 -17.29 -17.40 -11.32
C PHE A 125 -17.93 -16.74 -12.53
N THR A 126 -17.10 -16.29 -13.47
CA THR A 126 -17.57 -15.68 -14.71
C THR A 126 -16.93 -16.43 -15.86
N THR A 127 -17.74 -16.94 -16.77
CA THR A 127 -17.27 -17.32 -18.09
C THR A 127 -16.92 -16.02 -18.82
N GLY A 128 -15.62 -15.80 -19.02
CA GLY A 128 -15.14 -14.64 -19.75
C GLY A 128 -15.56 -14.69 -21.22
N ASP A 129 -16.76 -14.21 -21.52
CA ASP A 129 -17.20 -13.94 -22.89
C ASP A 129 -16.59 -12.61 -23.32
N ARG A 130 -15.30 -12.63 -23.73
CA ARG A 130 -14.62 -11.64 -24.59
C ARG A 130 -13.14 -11.99 -24.79
#